data_AF-A0A917G5V7-F1
#
_entry.id   AF-A0A917G5V7-F1
#
_cell.length_a   1.000
_cell.length_b   1.000
_cell.length_c   1.000
_cell.angle_alpha   90.00
_cell.angle_beta   90.00
_cell.angle_gamma   90.00
#
_symmetry.space_group_name_H-M   'P 1'
#
loop_
_entity.id
_entity.type
_entity.pdbx_description
1 polymer ?
#
loop_
_entity_poly.entity_id
_entity_poly.type
_entity_poly.pdbx_seq_one_letter_code
_entity_poly.pdbx_strand_id
1 'polypeptide(L)'
;MKPPTPAGRLFGGRRSTERQHDEVVTTTLEMSSAPVKAPTDLPADVRLDRAPFVPPEYARFLYGLVGGPWHWTDRLEWPRSRWEDDLSVVGTEFHILYKSGVPVGYVHLQPLENADGSHVEIRYFGLVEAVIGQGLGRPLLEHAVAAAWSLAERFALPEVTRVWVHTCTLDGPSALANYQARGFVVCAAETSQQEGSGSAAGSWVSTGGPAER
;
A
#
# COMPACT_ATOMS: atom_id res chain seq x y z
N MET A 1 8.62 70.17 -23.89
CA MET A 1 7.78 70.11 -22.67
C MET A 1 7.49 68.66 -22.37
N LYS A 2 7.91 68.17 -21.20
CA LYS A 2 7.82 66.76 -20.78
C LYS A 2 6.58 66.62 -19.87
N PRO A 3 5.64 65.69 -20.12
CA PRO A 3 4.55 65.46 -19.18
C PRO A 3 5.02 64.69 -17.94
N PRO A 4 4.31 64.80 -16.80
CA PRO A 4 4.79 64.39 -15.49
C PRO A 4 4.62 62.89 -15.21
N THR A 5 5.48 62.39 -14.31
CA THR A 5 5.49 61.06 -13.70
C THR A 5 4.20 60.76 -12.93
N PRO A 6 3.63 59.53 -12.99
CA PRO A 6 2.67 59.09 -12.00
C PRO A 6 3.36 58.46 -10.78
N ALA A 7 2.84 58.83 -9.62
CA ALA A 7 3.17 58.34 -8.30
C ALA A 7 2.80 56.86 -8.11
N GLY A 8 3.47 56.24 -7.14
CA GLY A 8 3.48 54.82 -6.88
C GLY A 8 2.14 54.17 -6.55
N ARG A 9 2.07 52.87 -6.83
CA ARG A 9 1.04 51.96 -6.34
C ARG A 9 1.67 51.02 -5.31
N LEU A 10 1.03 51.00 -4.15
CA LEU A 10 1.34 50.21 -2.99
C LEU A 10 0.99 48.72 -3.15
N PHE A 11 1.68 47.91 -2.34
CA PHE A 11 1.34 46.57 -1.85
C PHE A 11 1.11 45.44 -2.88
N GLY A 12 2.21 44.82 -3.31
CA GLY A 12 2.23 43.40 -3.63
C GLY A 12 2.61 42.60 -2.39
N GLY A 13 1.65 42.30 -1.53
CA GLY A 13 1.84 41.32 -0.45
C GLY A 13 2.25 39.99 -1.09
N ARG A 14 3.42 39.47 -0.71
CA ARG A 14 3.79 38.09 -1.01
C ARG A 14 2.70 37.21 -0.38
N ARG A 15 1.86 36.58 -1.20
CA ARG A 15 1.10 35.42 -0.74
C ARG A 15 2.13 34.34 -0.44
N SER A 16 2.47 34.20 0.82
CA SER A 16 2.99 32.95 1.36
C SER A 16 2.02 31.85 0.91
N THR A 17 2.48 30.97 0.04
CA THR A 17 1.82 29.68 -0.21
C THR A 17 1.90 28.92 1.10
N GLU A 18 0.89 29.11 1.93
CA GLU A 18 0.69 28.32 3.13
C GLU A 18 0.49 26.90 2.66
N ARG A 19 1.46 26.02 2.95
CA ARG A 19 1.34 24.60 2.65
C ARG A 19 0.16 24.09 3.49
N GLN A 20 -0.96 23.85 2.83
CA GLN A 20 -2.07 23.14 3.43
C GLN A 20 -1.55 21.78 3.85
N HIS A 21 -1.78 21.38 5.09
CA HIS A 21 -1.50 20.02 5.55
C HIS A 21 -2.83 19.34 5.80
N ASP A 22 -2.97 18.12 5.29
CA ASP A 22 -4.15 17.31 5.55
C ASP A 22 -3.86 16.37 6.72
N GLU A 23 -4.85 16.24 7.60
CA GLU A 23 -4.81 15.31 8.71
C GLU A 23 -4.99 13.88 8.19
N VAL A 24 -3.99 13.03 8.44
CA VAL A 24 -4.01 11.62 8.07
C VAL A 24 -3.99 10.77 9.33
N VAL A 25 -5.02 9.95 9.52
CA VAL A 25 -5.08 8.99 10.63
C VAL A 25 -4.63 7.63 10.11
N THR A 26 -3.52 7.13 10.66
CA THR A 26 -3.02 5.78 10.42
C THR A 26 -3.51 4.87 11.53
N THR A 27 -4.20 3.80 11.16
CA THR A 27 -4.70 2.76 12.06
C THR A 27 -3.86 1.50 11.87
N THR A 28 -3.33 0.97 12.96
CA THR A 28 -2.64 -0.32 13.00
C THR A 28 -3.61 -1.39 13.47
N LEU A 29 -3.69 -2.48 12.70
CA LEU A 29 -4.50 -3.64 13.05
C LEU A 29 -3.67 -4.91 13.09
N GLU A 30 -4.10 -5.87 13.90
CA GLU A 30 -3.40 -7.14 14.08
C GLU A 30 -4.33 -8.34 14.26
N MET A 31 -3.77 -9.53 14.06
CA MET A 31 -4.30 -10.82 14.43
C MET A 31 -3.22 -11.57 15.21
N SER A 32 -3.58 -12.12 16.38
CA SER A 32 -2.70 -12.94 17.23
C SER A 32 -2.97 -14.44 17.11
N SER A 33 -3.90 -14.83 16.23
CA SER A 33 -4.17 -16.24 15.90
C SER A 33 -4.64 -16.38 14.46
N ALA A 34 -4.32 -17.51 13.85
CA ALA A 34 -4.76 -17.84 12.50
C ALA A 34 -6.30 -17.94 12.42
N PRO A 35 -6.92 -17.47 11.31
CA PRO A 35 -8.34 -17.70 11.07
C PRO A 35 -8.66 -19.20 11.04
N VAL A 36 -9.76 -19.60 11.67
CA VAL A 36 -10.26 -20.99 11.63
C VAL A 36 -10.82 -21.35 10.25
N LYS A 37 -11.35 -20.36 9.53
CA LYS A 37 -11.99 -20.57 8.23
C LYS A 37 -10.95 -20.52 7.12
N ALA A 38 -11.01 -21.50 6.21
CA ALA A 38 -10.22 -21.48 4.98
C ALA A 38 -10.57 -20.27 4.09
N PRO A 39 -9.62 -19.78 3.28
CA PRO A 39 -9.88 -18.71 2.32
C PRO A 39 -11.01 -19.05 1.35
N THR A 40 -11.76 -18.03 0.94
CA THR A 40 -12.79 -18.16 -0.10
C THR A 40 -12.13 -18.49 -1.43
N ASP A 41 -12.74 -19.39 -2.19
CA ASP A 41 -12.31 -19.72 -3.55
C ASP A 41 -12.28 -18.50 -4.46
N LEU A 42 -11.30 -18.46 -5.35
CA LEU A 42 -11.19 -17.42 -6.37
C LEU A 42 -12.15 -17.72 -7.54
N PRO A 43 -12.70 -16.69 -8.21
CA PRO A 43 -13.43 -16.88 -9.46
C PRO A 43 -12.60 -17.62 -10.51
N ALA A 44 -13.25 -18.33 -11.43
CA ALA A 44 -12.58 -19.20 -12.41
C ALA A 44 -11.60 -18.47 -13.35
N ASP A 45 -11.82 -17.19 -13.63
CA ASP A 45 -10.95 -16.33 -14.46
C ASP A 45 -9.85 -15.62 -13.66
N VAL A 46 -9.76 -15.90 -12.36
CA VAL A 46 -8.84 -15.29 -11.42
C VAL A 46 -7.89 -16.35 -10.86
N ARG A 47 -6.60 -16.03 -10.83
CA ARG A 47 -5.60 -16.83 -10.12
C ARG A 47 -4.77 -15.95 -9.20
N LEU A 48 -4.22 -16.57 -8.15
CA LEU A 48 -3.29 -15.93 -7.25
C LEU A 48 -1.95 -16.68 -7.34
N ASP A 49 -0.94 -15.99 -7.85
CA ASP A 49 0.39 -16.57 -8.00
C ASP A 49 1.27 -16.14 -6.82
N ARG A 50 1.82 -17.13 -6.10
CA ARG A 50 2.86 -16.91 -5.09
C ARG A 50 4.18 -16.60 -5.79
N ALA A 51 4.80 -15.49 -5.42
CA ALA A 51 6.10 -15.04 -5.92
C ALA A 51 7.07 -14.81 -4.75
N PRO A 52 7.90 -15.82 -4.39
CA PRO A 52 8.91 -15.66 -3.34
C PRO A 52 10.13 -14.82 -3.78
N PHE A 53 10.20 -14.47 -5.07
CA PHE A 53 11.20 -13.57 -5.62
C PHE A 53 10.52 -12.62 -6.61
N VAL A 54 10.69 -11.32 -6.39
CA VAL A 54 10.21 -10.26 -7.27
C VAL A 54 11.36 -9.28 -7.48
N PRO A 55 11.78 -8.99 -8.73
CA PRO A 55 12.83 -8.02 -8.97
C PRO A 55 12.35 -6.59 -8.61
N PRO A 56 13.26 -5.69 -8.19
CA PRO A 56 12.93 -4.30 -7.82
C PRO A 56 12.01 -3.58 -8.82
N GLU A 57 12.24 -3.77 -10.11
CA GLU A 57 11.49 -3.14 -11.19
C GLU A 57 10.01 -3.56 -11.16
N TYR A 58 9.75 -4.83 -10.90
CA TYR A 58 8.39 -5.36 -10.88
C TYR A 58 7.69 -5.05 -9.55
N ALA A 59 8.40 -5.08 -8.43
CA ALA A 59 7.87 -4.62 -7.13
C ALA A 59 7.48 -3.14 -7.20
N ARG A 60 8.35 -2.28 -7.74
CA ARG A 60 8.08 -0.86 -7.94
C ARG A 60 6.92 -0.64 -8.91
N PHE A 61 6.83 -1.42 -9.99
CA PHE A 61 5.69 -1.38 -10.91
C PHE A 61 4.37 -1.71 -10.19
N LEU A 62 4.30 -2.80 -9.43
CA LEU A 62 3.09 -3.20 -8.69
C LEU A 62 2.69 -2.13 -7.66
N TYR A 63 3.68 -1.59 -6.93
CA TYR A 63 3.48 -0.50 -5.99
C TYR A 63 2.84 0.72 -6.66
N GLY A 64 3.38 1.19 -7.79
CA GLY A 64 2.79 2.31 -8.52
C GLY A 64 1.45 1.98 -9.18
N LEU A 65 1.30 0.78 -9.73
CA LEU A 65 0.09 0.33 -10.43
C LEU A 65 -1.12 0.31 -9.50
N VAL A 66 -0.98 -0.27 -8.31
CA VAL A 66 -2.09 -0.43 -7.34
C VAL A 66 -2.20 0.78 -6.42
N GLY A 67 -1.07 1.33 -5.97
CA GLY A 67 -1.03 2.39 -4.97
C GLY A 67 -1.14 3.81 -5.53
N GLY A 68 -0.86 4.00 -6.84
CA GLY A 68 -0.90 5.32 -7.47
C GLY A 68 -2.20 6.11 -7.24
N PRO A 69 -3.38 5.46 -7.29
CA PRO A 69 -4.66 6.08 -6.93
C PRO A 69 -4.88 6.40 -5.44
N TRP A 70 -4.00 5.94 -4.55
CA TRP A 70 -4.12 6.01 -3.08
C TRP A 70 -2.90 6.69 -2.41
N HIS A 71 -2.26 7.64 -3.10
CA HIS A 71 -1.12 8.43 -2.58
C HIS A 71 0.13 7.64 -2.16
N TRP A 72 0.26 6.38 -2.61
CA TRP A 72 1.48 5.59 -2.42
C TRP A 72 2.62 6.19 -3.24
N THR A 73 3.42 7.02 -2.58
CA THR A 73 4.48 7.81 -3.21
C THR A 73 5.84 7.62 -2.54
N ASP A 74 5.87 7.22 -1.27
CA ASP A 74 7.07 7.20 -0.42
C ASP A 74 8.19 6.30 -0.97
N ARG A 75 7.84 5.26 -1.75
CA ARG A 75 8.81 4.34 -2.36
C ARG A 75 9.14 4.63 -3.81
N LEU A 76 8.42 5.53 -4.49
CA LEU A 76 8.63 5.78 -5.92
C LEU A 76 9.99 6.40 -6.23
N GLU A 77 10.53 7.16 -5.27
CA GLU A 77 11.82 7.84 -5.34
C GLU A 77 12.98 7.01 -4.80
N TRP A 78 12.72 5.83 -4.23
CA TRP A 78 13.78 4.98 -3.72
C TRP A 78 14.75 4.59 -4.85
N PRO A 79 16.07 4.68 -4.62
CA PRO A 79 17.02 4.10 -5.55
C PRO A 79 16.82 2.58 -5.61
N ARG A 80 17.20 1.98 -6.74
CA ARG A 80 17.08 0.52 -6.94
C ARG A 80 17.71 -0.30 -5.82
N SER A 81 18.86 0.12 -5.29
CA SER A 81 19.54 -0.57 -4.18
C SER A 81 18.68 -0.65 -2.91
N ARG A 82 17.88 0.38 -2.62
CA ARG A 82 17.00 0.37 -1.45
C ARG A 82 15.84 -0.60 -1.62
N TRP A 83 15.34 -0.78 -2.85
CA TRP A 83 14.40 -1.84 -3.16
C TRP A 83 15.03 -3.22 -3.01
N GLU A 84 16.28 -3.40 -3.44
CA GLU A 84 16.99 -4.67 -3.24
C GLU A 84 17.15 -5.01 -1.76
N ASP A 85 17.56 -4.03 -0.94
CA ASP A 85 17.69 -4.21 0.51
C ASP A 85 16.35 -4.59 1.15
N ASP A 86 15.27 -3.86 0.84
CA ASP A 86 13.92 -4.12 1.36
C ASP A 86 13.40 -5.52 0.95
N LEU A 87 13.64 -5.93 -0.30
CA LEU A 87 13.17 -7.22 -0.83
C LEU A 87 14.05 -8.40 -0.41
N SER A 88 15.24 -8.15 0.15
CA SER A 88 16.19 -9.20 0.56
C SER A 88 15.86 -9.87 1.90
N VAL A 89 14.89 -9.35 2.65
CA VAL A 89 14.46 -9.92 3.93
C VAL A 89 13.95 -11.34 3.71
N VAL A 90 14.51 -12.30 4.45
CA VAL A 90 14.10 -13.71 4.34
C VAL A 90 12.63 -13.85 4.68
N GLY A 91 11.87 -14.46 3.77
CA GLY A 91 10.42 -14.62 3.89
C GLY A 91 9.61 -13.45 3.33
N THR A 92 10.24 -12.41 2.77
CA THR A 92 9.53 -11.47 1.90
C THR A 92 8.89 -12.24 0.74
N GLU A 93 7.59 -12.06 0.57
CA GLU A 93 6.80 -12.83 -0.38
C GLU A 93 5.69 -11.97 -0.98
N PHE A 94 5.54 -12.08 -2.30
CA PHE A 94 4.46 -11.43 -3.02
C PHE A 94 3.39 -12.46 -3.39
N HIS A 95 2.13 -12.04 -3.36
CA HIS A 95 1.00 -12.79 -3.90
C HIS A 95 0.32 -11.92 -4.94
N ILE A 96 0.40 -12.30 -6.21
CA ILE A 96 -0.04 -11.45 -7.32
C ILE A 96 -1.34 -12.02 -7.88
N LEU A 97 -2.39 -11.20 -7.82
CA LEU A 97 -3.71 -11.54 -8.33
C LEU A 97 -3.75 -11.24 -9.82
N TYR A 98 -3.96 -12.27 -10.63
CA TYR A 98 -4.16 -12.15 -12.06
C TYR A 98 -5.63 -12.40 -12.42
N LYS A 99 -6.17 -11.60 -13.33
CA LYS A 99 -7.47 -11.83 -13.96
C LYS A 99 -7.28 -11.86 -15.47
N SER A 100 -7.67 -12.97 -16.11
CA SER A 100 -7.47 -13.18 -17.56
C SER A 100 -6.02 -12.89 -18.04
N GLY A 101 -5.03 -13.23 -17.22
CA GLY A 101 -3.61 -13.05 -17.52
C GLY A 101 -3.02 -11.67 -17.22
N VAL A 102 -3.82 -10.72 -16.73
CA VAL A 102 -3.37 -9.36 -16.37
C VAL A 102 -3.21 -9.24 -14.86
N PRO A 103 -2.11 -8.68 -14.32
CA PRO A 103 -2.01 -8.40 -12.89
C PRO A 103 -3.00 -7.31 -12.50
N VAL A 104 -3.91 -7.62 -11.57
CA VAL A 104 -5.01 -6.74 -11.13
C VAL A 104 -5.00 -6.47 -9.63
N GLY A 105 -4.01 -6.99 -8.91
CA GLY A 105 -3.82 -6.74 -7.49
C GLY A 105 -2.62 -7.50 -6.97
N TYR A 106 -2.16 -7.15 -5.78
CA TYR A 106 -1.10 -7.91 -5.13
C TYR A 106 -1.13 -7.73 -3.62
N VAL A 107 -0.38 -8.59 -2.95
CA VAL A 107 0.00 -8.47 -1.55
C VAL A 107 1.51 -8.60 -1.42
N HIS A 108 2.12 -7.75 -0.59
CA HIS A 108 3.51 -7.85 -0.17
C HIS A 108 3.53 -8.20 1.32
N LEU A 109 4.00 -9.40 1.64
CA LEU A 109 4.23 -9.88 3.00
C LEU A 109 5.71 -9.74 3.35
N GLN A 110 6.00 -9.30 4.57
CA GLN A 110 7.37 -9.27 5.08
C GLN A 110 7.36 -9.65 6.57
N PRO A 111 8.15 -10.66 6.98
CA PRO A 111 8.28 -11.02 8.39
C PRO A 111 9.32 -10.14 9.10
N LEU A 112 9.14 -10.04 10.41
CA LEU A 112 10.14 -9.57 11.35
C LEU A 112 10.25 -10.59 12.49
N GLU A 113 11.46 -11.08 12.75
CA GLU A 113 11.72 -11.93 13.92
C GLU A 113 11.60 -11.10 15.20
N ASN A 114 10.84 -11.61 16.16
CA ASN A 114 10.62 -11.02 17.47
C ASN A 114 10.88 -12.05 18.58
N ALA A 115 10.93 -11.59 19.83
CA ALA A 115 11.23 -12.44 20.98
C ALA A 115 10.19 -13.56 21.20
N ASP A 116 8.95 -13.36 20.76
CA ASP A 116 7.83 -14.28 20.90
C ASP A 116 7.50 -15.06 19.61
N GLY A 117 8.25 -14.86 18.52
CA GLY A 117 8.02 -15.52 17.24
C GLY A 117 8.15 -14.56 16.06
N SER A 118 7.61 -14.95 14.90
CA SER A 118 7.60 -14.09 13.71
C SER A 118 6.36 -13.20 13.68
N HIS A 119 6.56 -11.89 13.47
CA HIS A 119 5.47 -10.95 13.20
C HIS A 119 5.47 -10.64 11.70
N VAL A 120 4.40 -11.02 10.99
CA VAL A 120 4.29 -10.83 9.55
C VAL A 120 3.49 -9.57 9.25
N GLU A 121 4.11 -8.60 8.60
CA GLU A 121 3.45 -7.38 8.10
C GLU A 121 2.85 -7.66 6.72
N ILE A 122 1.56 -7.34 6.55
CA ILE A 122 0.98 -7.10 5.24
C ILE A 122 1.38 -5.67 4.86
N ARG A 123 2.55 -5.52 4.24
CA ARG A 123 3.14 -4.21 3.92
C ARG A 123 2.28 -3.43 2.94
N TYR A 124 1.82 -4.14 1.91
CA TYR A 124 0.98 -3.59 0.85
C TYR A 124 -0.06 -4.61 0.43
N PHE A 125 -1.27 -4.13 0.24
CA PHE A 125 -2.41 -4.91 -0.21
C PHE A 125 -3.29 -4.00 -1.06
N GLY A 126 -3.69 -4.46 -2.23
CA GLY A 126 -4.66 -3.70 -3.01
C GLY A 126 -4.98 -4.31 -4.37
N LEU A 127 -5.91 -3.63 -5.04
CA LEU A 127 -6.39 -3.97 -6.37
C LEU A 127 -6.24 -2.75 -7.27
N VAL A 128 -6.08 -2.97 -8.56
CA VAL A 128 -6.23 -1.91 -9.56
C VAL A 128 -7.68 -1.43 -9.59
N GLU A 129 -7.89 -0.13 -9.85
CA GLU A 129 -9.23 0.49 -9.80
C GLU A 129 -10.27 -0.23 -10.67
N ALA A 130 -9.85 -0.71 -11.85
CA ALA A 130 -10.72 -1.39 -12.81
C ALA A 130 -11.41 -2.66 -12.26
N VAL A 131 -10.91 -3.25 -11.17
CA VAL A 131 -11.52 -4.44 -10.54
C VAL A 131 -12.05 -4.20 -9.12
N ILE A 132 -11.97 -2.97 -8.62
CA ILE A 132 -12.59 -2.60 -7.34
C ILE A 132 -14.11 -2.73 -7.45
N GLY A 133 -14.75 -3.21 -6.38
CA GLY A 133 -16.20 -3.46 -6.35
C GLY A 133 -16.64 -4.80 -6.96
N GLN A 134 -15.73 -5.56 -7.58
CA GLN A 134 -16.03 -6.88 -8.16
C GLN A 134 -15.92 -8.05 -7.15
N GLY A 135 -15.80 -7.75 -5.85
CA GLY A 135 -15.72 -8.77 -4.80
C GLY A 135 -14.35 -9.47 -4.66
N LEU A 136 -13.30 -9.04 -5.37
CA LEU A 136 -11.99 -9.69 -5.36
C LEU A 136 -11.14 -9.37 -4.12
N GLY A 137 -11.39 -8.24 -3.44
CA GLY A 137 -10.60 -7.83 -2.28
C GLY A 137 -10.77 -8.75 -1.07
N ARG A 138 -11.95 -9.38 -0.95
CA ARG A 138 -12.23 -10.35 0.10
C ARG A 138 -11.35 -11.61 -0.01
N PRO A 139 -11.45 -12.41 -1.09
CA PRO A 139 -10.64 -13.61 -1.19
C PRO A 139 -9.15 -13.26 -1.21
N LEU A 140 -8.73 -12.18 -1.86
CA LEU A 140 -7.32 -11.78 -1.84
C LEU A 140 -6.76 -11.61 -0.42
N LEU A 141 -7.50 -10.90 0.45
CA LEU A 141 -7.06 -10.71 1.84
C LEU A 141 -7.09 -12.03 2.63
N GLU A 142 -8.13 -12.85 2.45
CA GLU A 142 -8.21 -14.14 3.14
C GLU A 142 -7.05 -15.08 2.75
N HIS A 143 -6.70 -15.14 1.46
CA HIS A 143 -5.55 -15.91 0.96
C HIS A 143 -4.23 -15.33 1.49
N ALA A 144 -4.08 -14.01 1.53
CA ALA A 144 -2.90 -13.36 2.07
C ALA A 144 -2.69 -13.63 3.57
N VAL A 145 -3.76 -13.61 4.35
CA VAL A 145 -3.71 -13.95 5.79
C VAL A 145 -3.30 -15.42 5.96
N ALA A 146 -3.91 -16.35 5.21
CA ALA A 146 -3.51 -17.76 5.27
C ALA A 146 -2.04 -17.96 4.86
N ALA A 147 -1.57 -17.23 3.85
CA ALA A 147 -0.17 -17.25 3.45
C ALA A 147 0.76 -16.68 4.53
N ALA A 148 0.37 -15.59 5.19
CA ALA A 148 1.15 -15.00 6.28
C ALA A 148 1.31 -15.97 7.46
N TRP A 149 0.24 -16.65 7.89
CA TRP A 149 0.30 -17.60 9.01
C TRP A 149 1.12 -18.86 8.71
N SER A 150 1.18 -19.28 7.45
CA SER A 150 1.96 -20.46 7.02
C SER A 150 3.38 -20.12 6.56
N LEU A 151 3.85 -18.87 6.76
CA LEU A 151 5.13 -18.41 6.23
C LEU A 151 6.32 -19.17 6.83
N ALA A 152 6.28 -19.49 8.12
CA ALA A 152 7.31 -20.26 8.83
C ALA A 152 7.46 -21.71 8.33
N GLU A 153 6.44 -22.26 7.67
CA GLU A 153 6.52 -23.59 7.03
C GLU A 153 7.34 -23.54 5.73
N ARG A 154 7.41 -22.36 5.09
CA ARG A 154 8.04 -22.17 3.77
C ARG A 154 9.45 -21.60 3.86
N PHE A 155 9.78 -20.92 4.96
CA PHE A 155 11.04 -20.24 5.18
C PHE A 155 11.59 -20.60 6.55
N ALA A 156 12.91 -20.55 6.72
CA ALA A 156 13.57 -20.81 8.00
C ALA A 156 13.34 -19.65 8.98
N LEU A 157 12.12 -19.55 9.50
CA LEU A 157 11.65 -18.52 10.43
C LEU A 157 11.07 -19.18 11.69
N PRO A 158 11.08 -18.49 12.84
CA PRO A 158 10.25 -18.87 13.98
C PRO A 158 8.76 -18.96 13.62
N GLU A 159 7.99 -19.72 14.40
CA GLU A 159 6.53 -19.78 14.29
C GLU A 159 5.89 -18.38 14.24
N VAL A 160 4.88 -18.21 13.39
CA VAL A 160 4.17 -16.93 13.27
C VAL A 160 3.26 -16.76 14.48
N THR A 161 3.40 -15.63 15.18
CA THR A 161 2.58 -15.29 16.35
C THR A 161 1.72 -14.06 16.15
N ARG A 162 2.01 -13.28 15.11
CA ARG A 162 1.26 -12.07 14.78
C ARG A 162 1.24 -11.82 13.27
N VAL A 163 0.07 -11.48 12.75
CA VAL A 163 -0.09 -10.89 11.41
C VAL A 163 -0.68 -9.50 11.58
N TRP A 164 -0.10 -8.49 10.93
CA TRP A 164 -0.49 -7.10 11.19
C TRP A 164 -0.38 -6.23 9.94
N VAL A 165 -1.05 -5.07 9.98
CA VAL A 165 -1.18 -4.16 8.85
C VAL A 165 -1.40 -2.73 9.32
N HIS A 166 -0.94 -1.77 8.51
CA HIS A 166 -1.35 -0.38 8.61
C HIS A 166 -2.35 -0.03 7.51
N THR A 167 -3.33 0.79 7.84
CA THR A 167 -4.17 1.49 6.85
C THR A 167 -4.37 2.92 7.29
N CYS A 168 -4.62 3.83 6.37
CA CYS A 168 -4.85 5.24 6.70
C CYS A 168 -6.08 5.81 6.00
N THR A 169 -6.45 7.04 6.38
CA THR A 169 -7.58 7.77 5.79
C THR A 169 -7.41 8.10 4.30
N LEU A 170 -6.21 7.94 3.74
CA LEU A 170 -5.92 8.09 2.30
C LEU A 170 -6.09 6.78 1.51
N ASP A 171 -6.18 5.63 2.19
CA ASP A 171 -6.44 4.36 1.52
C ASP A 171 -7.90 4.26 1.05
N GLY A 172 -8.18 3.20 0.27
CA GLY A 172 -9.52 2.91 -0.20
C GLY A 172 -10.57 2.91 0.95
N PRO A 173 -11.77 3.48 0.74
CA PRO A 173 -12.76 3.68 1.80
C PRO A 173 -13.28 2.39 2.44
N SER A 174 -13.02 1.24 1.81
CA SER A 174 -13.37 -0.08 2.32
C SER A 174 -12.24 -0.77 3.09
N ALA A 175 -11.02 -0.22 3.15
CA ALA A 175 -9.84 -0.91 3.68
C ALA A 175 -10.01 -1.33 5.14
N LEU A 176 -10.29 -0.38 6.04
CA LEU A 176 -10.47 -0.65 7.46
C LEU A 176 -11.57 -1.69 7.73
N ALA A 177 -12.75 -1.49 7.13
CA ALA A 177 -13.88 -2.41 7.25
C ALA A 177 -13.56 -3.80 6.68
N ASN A 178 -12.74 -3.85 5.62
CA ASN A 178 -12.29 -5.11 5.02
C ASN A 178 -11.45 -5.90 6.04
N TYR A 179 -10.44 -5.29 6.67
CA TYR A 179 -9.60 -5.94 7.68
C TYR A 179 -10.41 -6.41 8.89
N GLN A 180 -11.24 -5.55 9.47
CA GLN A 180 -12.04 -5.88 10.66
C GLN A 180 -12.98 -7.07 10.41
N ALA A 181 -13.62 -7.13 9.25
CA ALA A 181 -14.48 -8.25 8.89
C ALA A 181 -13.76 -9.60 8.71
N ARG A 182 -12.41 -9.61 8.69
CA ARG A 182 -11.58 -10.85 8.64
C ARG A 182 -10.89 -11.15 9.97
N GLY A 183 -11.25 -10.42 11.02
CA GLY A 183 -10.80 -10.69 12.38
C GLY A 183 -9.57 -9.88 12.82
N PHE A 184 -9.11 -8.93 12.01
CA PHE A 184 -8.12 -7.96 12.48
C PHE A 184 -8.74 -7.03 13.53
N VAL A 185 -8.00 -6.80 14.62
CA VAL A 185 -8.39 -5.88 15.70
C VAL A 185 -7.49 -4.64 15.67
N VAL A 186 -8.08 -3.47 15.91
CA VAL A 186 -7.32 -2.21 16.01
C VAL A 186 -6.51 -2.23 17.30
N CYS A 187 -5.20 -2.02 17.21
CA CYS A 187 -4.30 -1.95 18.36
C CYS A 187 -3.64 -0.58 18.55
N ALA A 188 -3.53 0.23 17.50
CA ALA A 188 -3.05 1.60 17.58
C ALA A 188 -3.71 2.51 16.54
N ALA A 189 -3.77 3.81 16.84
CA ALA A 189 -4.16 4.85 15.90
C ALA A 189 -3.31 6.09 16.14
N GLU A 190 -2.77 6.67 15.07
CA GLU A 190 -1.89 7.84 15.13
C GLU A 190 -2.35 8.88 14.11
N THR A 191 -2.39 10.14 14.53
CA THR A 191 -2.70 11.27 13.67
C THR A 191 -1.40 11.95 13.24
N SER A 192 -1.22 12.10 11.93
CA SER A 192 -0.08 12.81 11.34
C SER A 192 -0.56 13.90 10.39
N GLN A 193 0.30 14.91 10.19
CA GLN A 193 0.07 15.96 9.19
C GLN A 193 0.89 15.60 7.95
N GLN A 194 0.25 15.40 6.81
CA GLN A 194 0.94 15.28 5.52
C GLN A 194 0.83 16.59 4.75
N GLU A 195 1.91 16.99 4.06
CA GLU A 195 1.85 18.10 3.11
C GLU A 195 0.73 17.82 2.11
N GLY A 196 -0.10 18.84 1.87
CA GLY A 196 -1.43 18.75 1.28
C GLY A 196 -1.51 17.66 0.23
N SER A 197 -2.33 16.66 0.53
CA SER A 197 -2.55 15.53 -0.35
C SER A 197 -3.25 16.07 -1.60
N GLY A 198 -2.46 16.49 -2.58
CA GLY A 198 -2.94 16.82 -3.90
C GLY A 198 -3.72 15.63 -4.48
N SER A 199 -4.27 15.75 -5.69
CA SER A 199 -4.85 14.56 -6.34
C SER A 199 -3.81 13.44 -6.40
N ALA A 200 -4.21 12.22 -6.04
CA ALA A 200 -3.36 11.05 -6.21
C ALA A 200 -2.86 10.99 -7.67
N ALA A 201 -1.59 10.62 -7.86
CA ALA A 201 -0.96 10.66 -9.18
C ALA A 201 -1.58 9.66 -10.18
N GLY A 202 -2.30 8.66 -9.65
CA GLY A 202 -2.90 7.58 -10.43
C GLY A 202 -1.86 6.57 -10.92
N SER A 203 -2.34 5.42 -11.38
CA SER A 203 -1.47 4.31 -11.79
C SER A 203 -0.53 4.69 -12.93
N TRP A 204 -0.97 5.52 -13.87
CA TRP A 204 -0.19 5.89 -15.06
C TRP A 204 1.10 6.64 -14.69
N VAL A 205 1.00 7.72 -13.91
CA VAL A 205 2.16 8.51 -13.51
C VAL A 205 3.05 7.70 -12.55
N SER A 206 2.45 6.99 -11.59
CA SER A 206 3.20 6.20 -10.61
C SER A 206 3.97 5.02 -11.21
N THR A 207 3.57 4.55 -12.40
CA THR A 207 4.32 3.53 -13.17
C THR A 207 5.32 4.11 -14.16
N GLY A 208 5.55 5.43 -14.13
CA GLY A 208 6.56 6.12 -14.94
C GLY A 208 6.02 6.80 -16.21
N GLY A 209 4.69 6.82 -16.40
CA GLY A 209 4.06 7.59 -17.46
C GLY A 209 4.15 9.11 -17.22
N PRO A 210 4.11 9.92 -18.28
CA PRO A 210 4.04 11.38 -18.13
C PRO A 210 2.67 11.80 -17.58
N ALA A 211 2.64 12.88 -16.79
CA ALA A 211 1.39 13.53 -16.40
C ALA A 211 0.69 14.14 -17.63
N GLU A 212 -0.64 14.10 -17.67
CA GLU A 212 -1.42 14.81 -18.69
C GLU A 212 -1.24 16.33 -18.52
N ARG A 213 -1.14 17.04 -19.65
CA ARG A 213 -0.91 18.49 -19.71
C ARG A 213 -2.21 19.28 -19.76
#